data_AF-A0A534ZKZ3-F1
#
_entry.id   AF-A0A534ZKZ3-F1
#
_cell.length_a   1.000
_cell.length_b   1.000
_cell.length_c   1.000
_cell.angle_alpha   90.00
_cell.angle_beta   90.00
_cell.angle_gamma   90.00
#
_symmetry.space_group_name_H-M   'P 1'
#
loop_
_entity.id
_entity.type
_entity.pdbx_description
1 polymer ?
#
loop_
_entity_poly.entity_id
_entity_poly.type
_entity_poly.pdbx_seq_one_letter_code
_entity_poly.pdbx_strand_id
1 'polypeptide(L)' 'MTSTQSGQWREHFAGVDLPVPILGGGTMTGINFDNAASTPPLTRVRDAVMGFSDMYSSVHRGTG' A
#
# COMPACT_ATOMS: atom_id res chain seq x y z
N MET A 1 1.59 -6.62 34.12
CA MET A 1 1.86 -5.48 33.20
C MET A 1 1.35 -5.87 31.83
N THR A 2 0.10 -5.57 31.52
CA THR A 2 -0.54 -5.85 30.24
C THR A 2 -0.18 -4.74 29.27
N SER A 3 0.82 -4.97 28.41
CA SER A 3 1.03 -4.12 27.24
C SER A 3 -0.01 -4.51 26.20
N THR A 4 -1.18 -3.87 26.25
CA THR A 4 -2.21 -4.00 25.22
C THR A 4 -2.34 -2.69 24.49
N GLN A 5 -1.31 -2.38 23.71
CA GLN A 5 -1.46 -1.49 22.58
C GLN A 5 -0.74 -2.14 21.40
N SER A 6 -1.34 -3.20 20.86
CA SER A 6 -1.09 -3.56 19.47
C SER A 6 -1.61 -2.40 18.64
N GLY A 7 -0.74 -1.44 18.33
CA GLY A 7 -1.16 -0.23 17.62
C GLY A 7 -1.83 -0.59 16.30
N GLN A 8 -2.90 0.12 15.98
CA GLN A 8 -3.69 -0.07 14.76
C GLN A 8 -2.93 0.50 13.56
N TRP A 9 -1.81 -0.14 13.18
CA TRP A 9 -0.93 0.37 12.13
C TRP A 9 -1.29 -0.14 10.74
N ARG A 10 -2.01 -1.27 10.65
CA ARG A 10 -2.31 -1.96 9.39
C ARG A 10 -3.04 -1.06 8.39
N GLU A 11 -3.92 -0.18 8.88
CA GLU A 11 -4.68 0.78 8.05
C GLU A 11 -3.79 1.77 7.28
N HIS A 12 -2.56 2.01 7.75
CA HIS A 12 -1.63 2.94 7.10
C HIS A 12 -0.84 2.32 5.96
N PHE A 13 -0.93 1.00 5.76
CA PHE A 13 -0.21 0.29 4.71
C PHE A 13 -1.18 -0.21 3.65
N ALA A 14 -0.90 0.11 2.39
CA ALA A 14 -1.74 -0.32 1.29
C ALA A 14 -1.51 -1.81 0.97
N GLY A 15 -2.60 -2.51 0.67
CA GLY A 15 -2.57 -3.88 0.17
C GLY A 15 -2.34 -4.98 1.22
N VAL A 16 -2.27 -4.64 2.51
CA VAL A 16 -2.02 -5.63 3.59
C VAL A 16 -3.09 -6.71 3.73
N ASP A 17 -4.30 -6.44 3.24
CA ASP A 17 -5.43 -7.37 3.23
C ASP A 17 -5.84 -7.77 1.81
N LEU A 18 -5.03 -7.44 0.79
CA LEU A 18 -5.35 -7.70 -0.61
C LEU A 18 -5.45 -9.22 -0.85
N PRO A 19 -6.62 -9.74 -1.26
CA PRO A 19 -6.74 -11.13 -1.68
C PRO A 19 -6.00 -11.34 -3.00
N VAL A 20 -4.96 -12.16 -3.00
CA VAL A 20 -4.14 -12.47 -4.18
C VAL A 20 -4.58 -13.82 -4.76
N PRO A 21 -4.77 -13.95 -6.09
CA PRO A 21 -5.05 -15.23 -6.72
C PRO A 21 -3.94 -16.25 -6.49
N ILE A 22 -4.32 -17.50 -6.22
CA ILE A 22 -3.37 -18.59 -6.05
C ILE A 22 -3.51 -19.63 -7.16
N LEU A 23 -2.42 -20.35 -7.42
CA LEU A 23 -2.43 -21.48 -8.36
C LEU A 23 -3.43 -22.53 -7.88
N GLY A 24 -4.28 -23.02 -8.78
CA GLY A 24 -5.39 -23.92 -8.45
C GLY A 24 -6.73 -23.22 -8.20
N GLY A 25 -6.76 -21.88 -8.30
CA GLY A 25 -7.97 -21.09 -8.15
C GLY A 25 -8.18 -20.57 -6.73
N GLY A 26 -9.13 -19.64 -6.58
CA GLY A 26 -9.38 -18.93 -5.33
C GLY A 26 -8.35 -17.83 -5.06
N THR A 27 -8.46 -17.23 -3.87
CA THR A 27 -7.63 -16.11 -3.43
C THR A 27 -7.22 -16.26 -1.97
N MET A 28 -6.03 -15.77 -1.61
CA MET A 28 -5.54 -15.75 -0.24
C MET A 28 -4.85 -14.41 0.07
N THR A 29 -4.97 -13.96 1.31
CA THR A 29 -4.19 -12.82 1.82
C THR A 29 -2.82 -13.29 2.29
N GLY A 30 -1.76 -12.73 1.72
CA GLY A 30 -0.39 -13.06 2.08
C GLY A 30 0.07 -12.42 3.39
N ILE A 31 1.10 -12.99 4.01
CA ILE A 31 1.82 -12.40 5.15
C ILE A 31 3.24 -12.04 4.68
N ASN A 32 3.62 -10.77 4.83
CA ASN A 32 4.98 -10.34 4.51
C ASN A 32 5.94 -10.70 5.65
N PHE A 33 6.76 -11.73 5.43
CA PHE A 33 7.82 -12.14 6.35
C PHE A 33 9.15 -11.40 6.15
N ASP A 34 9.22 -10.47 5.19
CA ASP A 34 10.44 -9.76 4.79
C ASP A 34 10.26 -8.23 4.78
N ASN A 35 9.64 -7.71 5.84
CA ASN A 35 9.45 -6.25 5.99
C ASN A 35 10.79 -5.47 6.10
N ALA A 36 11.89 -6.16 6.43
CA ALA A 36 13.22 -5.58 6.54
C ALA A 36 13.86 -5.31 5.16
N ALA A 37 13.66 -6.19 4.18
CA ALA A 37 14.13 -5.94 2.81
C ALA A 37 13.16 -5.09 2.01
N SER A 38 11.85 -5.20 2.27
CA SER A 38 10.82 -4.44 1.54
C SER A 38 9.65 -4.07 2.43
N THR A 39 9.55 -2.78 2.73
CA THR A 39 8.47 -2.21 3.53
C THR A 39 7.21 -2.02 2.68
N PRO A 40 6.02 -2.45 3.15
CA PRO A 40 4.76 -2.20 2.46
C PRO A 40 4.55 -0.70 2.19
N PRO A 41 3.95 -0.32 1.05
CA PRO A 41 3.72 1.08 0.72
C PRO A 41 2.76 1.73 1.72
N LEU A 42 3.10 2.94 2.16
CA LEU A 42 2.18 3.74 2.97
C LEU A 42 0.99 4.21 2.11
N THR A 43 -0.23 4.03 2.62
CA THR A 43 -1.48 4.45 1.97
C THR A 43 -1.43 5.91 1.53
N ARG A 44 -0.93 6.81 2.40
CA ARG A 44 -0.80 8.25 2.08
C ARG A 44 0.12 8.52 0.89
N VAL A 45 1.23 7.78 0.76
CA VAL A 45 2.17 7.96 -0.36
C VAL A 45 1.53 7.48 -1.65
N ARG A 46 0.90 6.30 -1.62
CA ARG A 46 0.15 5.77 -2.78
C ARG A 46 -0.91 6.77 -3.25
N ASP A 47 -1.70 7.30 -2.33
CA ASP A 47 -2.80 8.22 -2.67
C ASP A 47 -2.28 9.55 -3.25
N ALA A 48 -1.17 10.07 -2.74
CA ALA A 48 -0.52 11.25 -3.31
C ALA A 48 0.00 10.99 -4.74
N VAL A 49 0.63 9.84 -4.98
CA VAL A 49 1.10 9.45 -6.32
C VAL A 49 -0.09 9.31 -7.27
N MET A 50 -1.15 8.62 -6.88
CA MET A 50 -2.35 8.45 -7.72
C MET A 50 -3.02 9.79 -8.00
N GLY A 51 -3.19 10.65 -6.99
CA GLY A 51 -3.79 11.97 -7.17
C GLY A 51 -2.98 12.90 -8.08
N PHE A 52 -1.66 12.76 -8.10
CA PHE A 52 -0.82 13.51 -9.03
C PHE A 52 -0.78 12.91 -10.45
N SER A 53 -1.00 11.59 -10.57
CA SER A 53 -0.85 10.85 -11.82
C SER A 53 -1.74 11.37 -12.95
N ASP A 54 -2.95 11.85 -12.64
CA ASP A 54 -3.88 12.43 -13.62
C ASP A 54 -3.33 13.70 -14.31
N MET A 55 -2.46 14.44 -13.62
CA MET A 55 -1.87 15.69 -14.10
C MET A 55 -0.44 15.51 -14.63
N TYR A 56 0.09 14.28 -14.61
CA TYR A 56 1.51 13.95 -14.82
C TYR A 56 2.06 14.31 -16.21
N SER A 57 1.20 14.59 -17.20
CA SER A 57 1.62 15.00 -18.54
C SER A 57 1.01 16.32 -19.03
N SER A 58 -0.04 16.81 -18.38
CA SER A 58 -0.80 17.99 -18.84
C SER A 58 -0.21 19.32 -18.35
N VAL A 59 0.43 19.35 -17.19
CA VAL A 59 0.93 20.62 -16.58
C VAL A 59 2.43 20.87 -16.86
N HIS A 60 3.17 19.85 -17.29
CA HIS A 60 4.64 19.95 -17.45
C HIS A 60 5.12 20.20 -18.89
N ARG A 61 4.22 20.39 -19.86
CA ARG A 61 4.56 20.71 -21.26
C ARG A 61 4.25 22.17 -21.68
N GLY A 62 3.93 23.02 -20.72
CA GLY A 62 3.65 24.45 -20.88
C GLY A 62 3.54 25.11 -19.50
N THR A 63 3.66 26.44 -19.41
CA THR A 63 3.78 27.26 -18.19
C THR A 63 2.52 27.27 -17.29
N GLY A 64 1.72 26.20 -17.27
CA GLY A 64 0.39 26.16 -16.66
C GLY A 64 -0.70 26.49 -17.65
#